data_AF-A0A1M6VSA9-F1
#
_entry.id   AF-A0A1M6VSA9-F1
#
_cell.length_a   1.000
_cell.length_b   1.000
_cell.length_c   1.000
_cell.angle_alpha   90.00
_cell.angle_beta   90.00
_cell.angle_gamma   90.00
#
_symmetry.space_group_name_H-M   'P 1'
#
loop_
_entity.id
_entity.type
_entity.pdbx_description
1 polymer ?
#
loop_
_entity_poly.entity_id
_entity_poly.type
_entity_poly.pdbx_seq_one_letter_code
_entity_poly.pdbx_strand_id
1 'polypeptide(L)'
;MKQNAAKVRFLLNLLPPRLWTVEGLGVFSHEAVMVVPTLPAALLERSELYRHLRMRQQQFARTGTGRLPVRKIADVILQHADTRPEALVEHRQRIQAGRARGQG
;
A
#
# COMPACT_ATOMS: atom_id res chain seq x y z
N MET A 1 -9.29 -6.44 3.20
CA MET A 1 -8.40 -6.91 2.11
C MET A 1 -8.68 -6.28 0.74
N LYS A 2 -9.93 -6.25 0.24
CA LYS A 2 -10.26 -5.70 -1.11
C LYS A 2 -9.76 -4.27 -1.36
N GLN A 3 -9.79 -3.39 -0.35
CA GLN A 3 -9.31 -2.01 -0.47
C GLN A 3 -7.79 -1.92 -0.67
N ASN A 4 -7.00 -2.77 0.00
CA ASN A 4 -5.55 -2.79 -0.16
C ASN A 4 -5.18 -3.26 -1.56
N ALA A 5 -5.83 -4.33 -2.04
CA ALA A 5 -5.65 -4.84 -3.40
C ALA A 5 -5.99 -3.78 -4.46
N ALA A 6 -7.05 -2.99 -4.27
CA ALA A 6 -7.39 -1.89 -5.17
C ALA A 6 -6.31 -0.78 -5.20
N LYS A 7 -5.76 -0.43 -4.04
CA LYS A 7 -4.65 0.55 -3.93
C LYS A 7 -3.38 0.05 -4.61
N VAL A 8 -3.01 -1.21 -4.38
CA VAL A 8 -1.84 -1.84 -5.03
C VAL A 8 -2.03 -1.86 -6.55
N ARG A 9 -3.21 -2.24 -7.04
CA ARG A 9 -3.52 -2.26 -8.47
C ARG A 9 -3.48 -0.87 -9.10
N PHE A 10 -4.00 0.13 -8.41
CA PHE A 10 -3.91 1.53 -8.85
C PHE A 10 -2.46 1.97 -9.02
N LEU A 11 -1.61 1.72 -8.02
CA LEU A 11 -0.20 2.04 -8.09
C LEU A 11 0.50 1.27 -9.22
N LEU A 12 0.27 -0.03 -9.35
CA LEU A 12 0.85 -0.82 -10.45
C LEU A 12 0.48 -0.28 -11.85
N ASN A 13 -0.71 0.30 -12.00
CA ASN A 13 -1.14 0.90 -13.27
C ASN A 13 -0.48 2.26 -13.56
N LEU A 14 -0.11 3.02 -12.51
CA LEU A 14 0.54 4.32 -12.65
C LEU A 14 2.06 4.22 -12.87
N LEU A 15 2.65 3.14 -12.37
CA LEU A 15 4.09 2.96 -12.31
C LEU A 15 4.59 2.14 -13.53
N PRO A 16 5.74 2.49 -14.14
CA PRO A 16 6.29 1.73 -15.25
C PRO A 16 6.47 0.25 -14.90
N PRO A 17 5.92 -0.67 -15.71
CA PRO A 17 5.97 -2.09 -15.43
C PRO A 17 7.42 -2.59 -15.41
N ARG A 18 7.70 -3.57 -14.53
CA ARG A 18 9.00 -4.26 -14.33
C ARG A 18 10.13 -3.41 -13.74
N LEU A 19 9.98 -2.09 -13.64
CA LEU A 19 10.94 -1.25 -12.95
C LEU A 19 10.67 -1.16 -11.46
N TRP A 20 9.41 -1.28 -11.00
CA TRP A 20 9.05 -1.05 -9.60
C TRP A 20 8.18 -2.18 -9.03
N THR A 21 8.59 -2.71 -7.87
CA THR A 21 7.81 -3.69 -7.10
C THR A 21 6.84 -2.94 -6.19
N VAL A 22 5.53 -3.12 -6.42
CA VAL A 22 4.49 -2.66 -5.49
C VAL A 22 3.88 -3.88 -4.83
N GLU A 23 3.93 -3.92 -3.51
CA GLU A 23 3.32 -4.97 -2.70
C GLU A 23 2.50 -4.37 -1.57
N GLY A 24 1.41 -5.05 -1.21
CA GLY A 24 0.60 -4.71 -0.04
C GLY A 24 0.91 -5.68 1.09
N LEU A 25 1.36 -5.15 2.23
CA LEU A 25 1.63 -5.94 3.43
C LEU A 25 0.59 -5.64 4.51
N GLY A 26 0.07 -6.68 5.15
CA GLY A 26 -0.71 -6.57 6.38
C GLY A 26 0.19 -6.92 7.55
N VAL A 27 0.45 -5.95 8.44
CA VAL A 27 1.29 -6.16 9.61
C VAL A 27 0.42 -6.14 10.86
N PHE A 28 0.49 -7.21 11.65
CA PHE A 28 -0.17 -7.23 12.95
C PHE A 28 0.64 -6.37 13.93
N SER A 29 -0.04 -5.43 14.60
CA SER A 29 0.61 -4.44 15.47
C SER A 29 0.98 -4.98 16.84
N HIS A 30 0.35 -6.07 17.28
CA HIS A 30 0.51 -6.61 18.62
C HIS A 30 1.58 -7.72 18.66
N GLU A 31 2.46 -7.67 19.65
CA GLU A 31 3.66 -8.53 19.74
C GLU A 31 3.35 -10.00 20.03
N ALA A 32 2.22 -10.27 20.67
CA ALA A 32 1.81 -11.64 20.99
C ALA A 32 1.06 -12.35 19.84
N VAL A 33 0.89 -11.68 18.69
CA VAL A 33 0.22 -12.28 17.53
C VAL A 33 1.20 -13.18 16.82
N MET A 34 0.88 -14.48 16.78
CA MET A 34 1.55 -15.43 15.91
C MET A 34 0.79 -15.57 14.59
N VAL A 35 1.47 -15.37 13.48
CA VAL A 35 0.87 -15.58 12.15
C VAL A 35 1.02 -17.05 11.79
N VAL A 36 -0.11 -17.73 11.57
CA VAL A 36 -0.09 -19.13 11.16
C VAL A 36 0.58 -19.25 9.79
N PRO A 37 1.53 -20.18 9.58
CA PRO A 37 2.27 -20.30 8.31
C PRO A 37 1.41 -20.57 7.07
N THR A 38 0.16 -21.00 7.26
CA THR A 38 -0.82 -21.24 6.19
C THR A 38 -1.50 -19.97 5.71
N LEU A 39 -1.32 -18.85 6.42
CA LEU A 39 -1.81 -17.55 6.00
C LEU A 39 -0.98 -17.00 4.82
N PRO A 40 -1.55 -16.10 4.00
CA PRO A 40 -0.83 -15.50 2.89
C PRO A 40 0.47 -14.82 3.35
N ALA A 41 1.57 -15.01 2.61
CA ALA A 41 2.88 -14.40 2.90
C ALA A 41 2.89 -12.85 2.92
N ALA A 42 1.80 -12.23 2.50
CA ALA A 42 1.59 -10.78 2.63
C ALA A 42 1.17 -10.36 4.05
N LEU A 43 0.92 -11.31 4.95
CA LEU A 43 0.64 -11.08 6.37
C LEU A 43 1.90 -11.34 7.18
N LEU A 44 2.29 -10.36 8.01
CA LEU A 44 3.52 -10.39 8.77
C LEU A 44 3.26 -10.08 10.23
N GLU A 45 4.03 -10.71 11.11
CA GLU A 45 4.21 -10.23 12.47
C GLU A 45 5.00 -8.91 12.46
N ARG A 46 4.83 -8.11 13.52
CA ARG A 46 5.57 -6.83 13.66
C ARG A 46 7.09 -7.03 13.62
N SER A 47 7.57 -8.12 14.21
CA SER A 47 8.99 -8.50 14.27
C SER A 47 9.55 -8.83 12.87
N GLU A 48 8.71 -9.37 11.99
CA GLU A 48 9.10 -9.79 10.64
C GLU A 48 9.20 -8.64 9.65
N LEU A 49 8.50 -7.52 9.91
CA LEU A 49 8.52 -6.35 9.03
C LEU A 49 9.95 -5.86 8.77
N TYR A 50 10.78 -5.77 9.81
CA TYR A 50 12.15 -5.29 9.65
C TYR A 50 12.99 -6.24 8.80
N ARG A 51 12.82 -7.56 9.00
CA ARG A 51 13.49 -8.59 8.19
C ARG A 51 13.05 -8.51 6.73
N HIS A 52 11.76 -8.37 6.49
CA HIS A 52 11.19 -8.21 5.15
C HIS A 52 11.78 -7.00 4.42
N LEU A 53 11.80 -5.83 5.07
CA LEU A 53 12.37 -4.61 4.48
C LEU A 53 13.87 -4.76 4.17
N ARG A 54 14.63 -5.43 5.04
CA ARG A 54 16.06 -5.70 4.80
C ARG A 54 16.27 -6.64 3.62
N MET A 55 15.47 -7.70 3.50
CA MET A 55 15.52 -8.61 2.35
C MET A 55 15.19 -7.88 1.04
N ARG A 56 14.18 -7.00 1.05
CA ARG A 56 13.86 -6.16 -0.10
C ARG A 56 15.00 -5.21 -0.46
N GLN A 57 15.61 -4.54 0.52
CA GLN A 57 16.76 -3.67 0.28
C GLN A 57 17.93 -4.43 -0.36
N GLN A 58 18.24 -5.63 0.12
CA GLN A 58 19.29 -6.47 -0.45
C GLN A 58 18.94 -6.92 -1.88
N GLN A 59 17.68 -7.29 -2.12
CA GLN A 59 17.21 -7.64 -3.46
C GLN A 59 17.38 -6.45 -4.42
N PHE A 60 16.96 -5.25 -4.03
CA PHE A 60 17.15 -4.03 -4.83
C PHE A 60 18.62 -3.74 -5.12
N ALA A 61 19.49 -3.90 -4.13
CA ALA A 61 20.93 -3.72 -4.31
C ALA A 61 21.53 -4.70 -5.32
N ARG A 62 21.01 -5.94 -5.40
CA ARG A 62 21.47 -6.98 -6.31
C ARG A 62 20.90 -6.86 -7.72
N THR A 63 19.62 -6.52 -7.85
CA THR A 63 18.93 -6.51 -9.15
C THR A 63 19.11 -5.21 -9.92
N GLY A 64 19.63 -4.15 -9.27
CA GLY A 64 19.77 -2.83 -9.88
C GLY A 64 18.42 -2.19 -10.26
N THR A 65 17.31 -2.80 -9.84
CA THR A 65 15.95 -2.31 -10.06
C THR A 65 15.87 -0.92 -9.43
N GLY A 66 15.79 0.08 -10.32
CA GLY A 66 16.44 1.38 -10.17
C GLY A 66 16.14 2.12 -8.87
N ARG A 67 17.16 2.83 -8.35
CA ARG A 67 17.04 3.87 -7.32
C ARG A 67 15.73 4.61 -7.51
N LEU A 68 14.82 4.45 -6.55
CA LEU A 68 13.47 4.98 -6.62
C LEU A 68 13.53 6.52 -6.58
N PRO A 69 13.24 7.25 -7.67
CA PRO A 69 13.20 8.71 -7.60
C PRO A 69 11.91 9.11 -6.90
N VAL A 70 11.93 9.11 -5.56
CA VAL A 70 10.76 9.36 -4.69
C VAL A 70 9.99 10.61 -5.13
N ARG A 71 10.71 11.66 -5.53
CA ARG A 71 10.12 12.89 -6.09
C ARG A 71 9.25 12.63 -7.32
N LYS A 72 9.76 11.91 -8.32
CA LYS A 72 9.01 11.61 -9.55
C LYS A 72 7.77 10.77 -9.27
N ILE A 73 7.82 9.90 -8.27
CA ILE A 73 6.65 9.12 -7.84
C ILE A 73 5.61 10.01 -7.17
N ALA A 74 6.05 10.88 -6.27
CA ALA A 74 5.16 11.85 -5.65
C ALA A 74 4.48 12.73 -6.71
N ASP A 75 5.23 13.19 -7.72
CA ASP A 75 4.68 14.02 -8.80
C ASP A 75 3.59 13.29 -9.59
N VAL A 76 3.82 12.04 -10.01
CA VAL A 76 2.84 11.23 -10.76
C VAL A 76 1.58 10.95 -9.90
N ILE A 77 1.76 10.67 -8.61
CA ILE A 77 0.64 10.45 -7.69
C ILE A 77 -0.16 11.74 -7.52
N LEU A 78 0.52 12.88 -7.32
CA LEU A 78 -0.11 14.18 -7.13
C LEU A 78 -0.85 14.67 -8.38
N GLN A 79 -0.39 14.33 -9.59
CA GLN A 79 -1.13 14.58 -10.83
C GLN A 79 -2.51 13.89 -10.89
N HIS A 80 -2.65 12.75 -10.21
CA HIS A 80 -3.90 11.98 -10.18
C HIS A 80 -4.69 12.17 -8.88
N ALA A 81 -4.13 12.91 -7.91
CA ALA A 81 -4.77 13.14 -6.63
C ALA A 81 -5.66 14.39 -6.70
N ASP A 82 -6.87 14.30 -6.15
CA ASP A 82 -7.67 15.50 -5.87
C ASP A 82 -7.11 16.15 -4.60
N THR A 83 -6.34 17.23 -4.79
CA THR A 83 -5.67 17.97 -3.70
C THR A 83 -6.48 19.15 -3.19
N ARG A 84 -7.69 19.35 -3.72
CA ARG A 84 -8.58 20.43 -3.29
C ARG A 84 -8.99 20.24 -1.82
N PRO A 85 -8.98 21.29 -0.99
CA PRO A 85 -9.37 21.19 0.42
C PRO A 85 -10.81 20.67 0.60
N GLU A 86 -11.69 20.94 -0.37
CA GLU A 86 -13.08 20.48 -0.38
C GLU A 86 -13.20 18.98 -0.64
N ALA A 87 -12.25 18.38 -1.37
CA ALA A 87 -12.29 16.97 -1.74
C ALA A 87 -12.29 16.05 -0.51
N LEU A 88 -11.61 16.44 0.56
CA LEU A 88 -11.63 15.73 1.84
C LEU A 88 -13.02 15.77 2.49
N VAL A 89 -13.68 16.94 2.44
CA VAL A 89 -15.02 17.14 3.01
C VAL A 89 -16.05 16.32 2.22
N GLU A 90 -16.02 16.40 0.89
CA GLU A 90 -16.88 15.62 -0.01
C GLU A 90 -16.66 14.10 0.18
N HIS A 91 -15.41 13.67 0.31
CA HIS A 91 -15.09 12.27 0.57
C HIS A 91 -15.71 11.78 1.89
N ARG A 92 -15.56 12.56 2.97
CA ARG A 92 -16.13 12.22 4.29
C ARG A 92 -17.65 12.13 4.24
N GLN A 93 -18.31 13.07 3.56
CA GLN A 93 -19.76 13.07 3.37
C GLN A 93 -20.21 11.83 2.57
N ARG A 94 -19.52 11.49 1.48
CA ARG A 94 -19.79 10.25 0.71
C ARG A 94 -19.67 8.99 1.56
N ILE A 95 -18.63 8.87 2.38
CA ILE A 95 -18.42 7.70 3.24
C ILE A 95 -19.52 7.60 4.31
N GLN A 96 -19.92 8.73 4.91
CA GLN A 96 -21.03 8.77 5.87
C GLN A 96 -22.36 8.40 5.22
N ALA A 97 -22.67 8.95 4.05
CA ALA A 97 -23.87 8.62 3.28
C ALA A 97 -23.90 7.13 2.86
N GLY A 98 -22.77 6.57 2.46
CA GLY A 98 -22.64 5.15 2.13
C GLY A 98 -22.85 4.23 3.33
N ARG A 99 -22.39 4.63 4.53
CA ARG A 99 -22.65 3.88 5.78
C ARG A 99 -24.12 3.91 6.19
N ALA A 100 -24.80 5.05 6.01
CA ALA A 100 -26.22 5.17 6.32
C ALA A 100 -27.10 4.29 5.43
N ARG A 101 -26.71 4.08 4.16
CA ARG A 101 -27.43 3.21 3.21
C ARG A 101 -27.21 1.71 3.40
N GLY A 102 -26.21 1.30 4.18
CA GLY A 102 -25.89 -0.11 4.44
C GLY A 102 -26.46 -0.66 5.75
N GLN A 103 -27.25 0.13 6.49
CA GLN A 103 -27.93 -0.28 7.74
C GLN A 103 -29.46 -0.38 7.59
N GLY A 104 -29.95 -0.52 6.35
CA GLY A 104 -31.35 -0.80 6.04
C GLY A 104 -31.51 -2.18 5.44
#